data_AF-A0A1V5MF14-F1
#
_entry.id   AF-A0A1V5MF14-F1
#
_cell.length_a   1.000
_cell.length_b   1.000
_cell.length_c   1.000
_cell.angle_alpha   90.00
_cell.angle_beta   90.00
_cell.angle_gamma   90.00
#
_symmetry.space_group_name_H-M   'P 1'
#
loop_
_entity.id
_entity.type
_entity.pdbx_description
1 polymer ?
#
loop_
_entity_poly.entity_id
_entity_poly.type
_entity_poly.pdbx_seq_one_letter_code
_entity_poly.pdbx_strand_id
1 'polypeptide(L)'
;MRTDLDRDPWLEYRKALRMGKADPSRPPQVGRDTSYDSVAALEGVHFAGEWIRATPGRRYWLTADHNGQGGAKVFVKGFKRTEHAMDGLPESSLAAMGMTPEQFANLPPEKRKELVEADAKKNPMRYVRECYRWYLNCKDAKGEWKHLAAPFPPRGGLPADVEWLQIQVYSYWPPGEYLWDNVHLYADPRQKAPLAEEKARTPHFGKTSDVVERETAQPRTQPASNPAD
;
A
#
# COMPACT_ATOMS: atom_id res chain seq x y z
N MET A 1 -17.66 -2.38 -8.68
CA MET A 1 -16.68 -1.26 -8.81
C MET A 1 -16.67 -0.84 -10.26
N ARG A 2 -16.94 0.42 -10.58
CA ARG A 2 -16.93 0.94 -11.96
C ARG A 2 -15.63 1.68 -12.24
N THR A 3 -14.97 1.37 -13.35
CA THR A 3 -13.76 2.05 -13.84
C THR A 3 -14.01 2.81 -15.14
N ASP A 4 -15.15 2.61 -15.79
CA ASP A 4 -15.61 3.34 -16.97
C ASP A 4 -16.19 4.70 -16.61
N LEU A 5 -15.40 5.52 -15.93
CA LEU A 5 -15.79 6.81 -15.40
C LEU A 5 -14.94 7.93 -16.00
N ASP A 6 -15.57 9.09 -16.19
CA ASP A 6 -14.85 10.33 -16.50
C ASP A 6 -13.83 10.62 -15.40
N ARG A 7 -12.59 10.89 -15.82
CA ARG A 7 -11.44 10.99 -14.92
C ARG A 7 -11.53 12.13 -13.92
N ASP A 8 -11.65 13.35 -14.39
CA ASP A 8 -11.50 14.51 -13.54
C ASP A 8 -12.63 14.62 -12.49
N PRO A 9 -13.92 14.45 -12.85
CA PRO A 9 -15.00 14.45 -11.84
C PRO A 9 -14.83 13.33 -10.80
N TRP A 10 -14.33 12.15 -11.21
CA TRP A 10 -14.02 11.08 -10.27
C TRP A 10 -12.90 11.48 -9.30
N LEU A 11 -11.81 12.06 -9.78
CA LEU A 11 -10.69 12.49 -8.94
C LEU A 11 -11.09 13.62 -7.97
N GLU A 12 -11.91 14.56 -8.43
CA GLU A 12 -12.48 15.62 -7.59
C GLU A 12 -13.35 15.03 -6.47
N TYR A 13 -14.24 14.09 -6.79
CA TYR A 13 -15.04 13.39 -5.79
C TYR A 13 -14.18 12.64 -4.77
N ARG A 14 -13.15 11.92 -5.22
CA ARG A 14 -12.22 11.20 -4.34
C ARG A 14 -11.43 12.15 -3.43
N LYS A 15 -11.03 13.32 -3.95
CA LYS A 15 -10.40 14.38 -3.13
C LYS A 15 -11.40 14.92 -2.10
N ALA A 16 -12.64 15.21 -2.50
CA ALA A 16 -13.68 15.71 -1.60
C ALA A 16 -13.98 14.74 -0.45
N LEU A 17 -14.08 13.44 -0.72
CA LEU A 17 -14.22 12.40 0.32
C LEU A 17 -13.06 12.44 1.33
N ARG A 18 -11.82 12.54 0.84
CA ARG A 18 -10.62 12.61 1.70
C ARG A 18 -10.63 13.85 2.60
N MET A 19 -11.20 14.95 2.12
CA MET A 19 -11.32 16.20 2.87
C MET A 19 -12.57 16.27 3.77
N GLY A 20 -13.40 15.22 3.81
CA GLY A 20 -14.67 15.23 4.55
C GLY A 20 -15.71 16.19 3.97
N LYS A 21 -15.58 16.55 2.68
CA LYS A 21 -16.49 17.48 1.97
C LYS A 21 -17.56 16.77 1.15
N ALA A 22 -17.53 15.44 1.11
CA ALA A 22 -18.49 14.61 0.39
C ALA A 22 -18.93 13.43 1.25
N ASP A 23 -20.15 12.96 1.02
CA ASP A 23 -20.75 11.82 1.69
C ASP A 23 -20.71 10.60 0.76
N PRO A 24 -20.03 9.49 1.16
CA PRO A 24 -19.95 8.29 0.33
C PRO A 24 -21.32 7.63 0.07
N SER A 25 -22.33 7.89 0.89
CA SER A 25 -23.70 7.39 0.67
C SER A 25 -24.47 8.16 -0.40
N ARG A 26 -23.94 9.31 -0.82
CA ARG A 26 -24.55 10.21 -1.83
C ARG A 26 -23.50 10.61 -2.88
N PRO A 27 -22.96 9.64 -3.65
CA PRO A 27 -21.95 9.93 -4.67
C PRO A 27 -22.54 10.82 -5.78
N PRO A 28 -21.73 11.70 -6.39
CA PRO A 28 -22.15 12.44 -7.57
C PRO A 28 -22.36 11.50 -8.76
N GLN A 29 -23.18 11.93 -9.72
CA GLN A 29 -23.24 11.26 -11.01
C GLN A 29 -21.98 11.62 -11.81
N VAL A 30 -21.14 10.63 -12.05
CA VAL A 30 -19.96 10.75 -12.91
C VAL A 30 -20.29 10.17 -14.28
N GLY A 31 -19.91 10.89 -15.35
CA GLY A 31 -20.09 10.44 -16.72
C GLY A 31 -19.32 9.16 -17.02
N ARG A 32 -19.65 8.54 -18.14
CA ARG A 32 -19.05 7.29 -18.59
C ARG A 32 -17.99 7.59 -19.63
N ASP A 33 -16.77 7.12 -19.39
CA ASP A 33 -15.67 7.16 -20.35
C ASP A 33 -14.99 5.78 -20.43
N THR A 34 -14.76 5.31 -21.66
CA THR A 34 -14.08 4.05 -21.96
C THR A 34 -12.83 4.24 -22.81
N SER A 35 -12.39 5.48 -22.99
CA SER A 35 -11.18 5.85 -23.73
C SER A 35 -9.92 5.66 -22.88
N TYR A 36 -8.75 5.97 -23.46
CA TYR A 36 -7.48 6.02 -22.73
C TYR A 36 -7.34 7.26 -21.81
N ASP A 37 -8.31 8.16 -21.81
CA ASP A 37 -8.38 9.31 -20.89
C ASP A 37 -9.24 9.00 -19.65
N SER A 38 -9.91 7.85 -19.63
CA SER A 38 -10.76 7.42 -18.52
C SER A 38 -9.97 7.09 -17.25
N VAL A 39 -10.67 7.05 -16.10
CA VAL A 39 -10.08 6.60 -14.82
C VAL A 39 -9.39 5.25 -14.97
N ALA A 40 -10.02 4.31 -15.70
CA ALA A 40 -9.50 2.97 -15.94
C ALA A 40 -8.08 2.96 -16.53
N ALA A 41 -7.78 3.88 -17.44
CA ALA A 41 -6.52 3.92 -18.18
C ALA A 41 -5.37 4.53 -17.37
N LEU A 42 -5.67 5.60 -16.62
CA LEU A 42 -4.64 6.46 -16.05
C LEU A 42 -4.41 6.22 -14.54
N GLU A 43 -5.45 5.90 -13.78
CA GLU A 43 -5.35 5.74 -12.32
C GLU A 43 -5.84 4.40 -11.78
N GLY A 44 -6.89 3.87 -12.40
CA GLY A 44 -7.75 2.84 -11.84
C GLY A 44 -8.53 3.29 -10.61
N VAL A 45 -9.32 2.37 -10.06
CA VAL A 45 -10.14 2.57 -8.87
C VAL A 45 -9.62 1.70 -7.74
N HIS A 46 -9.36 2.34 -6.60
CA HIS A 46 -8.93 1.70 -5.37
C HIS A 46 -10.01 1.78 -4.29
N PHE A 47 -10.28 0.64 -3.65
CA PHE A 47 -11.02 0.57 -2.40
C PHE A 47 -10.11 0.02 -1.31
N ALA A 48 -9.98 0.76 -0.21
CA ALA A 48 -9.16 0.38 0.92
C ALA A 48 -10.06 -0.11 2.05
N GLY A 49 -9.76 -1.30 2.57
CA GLY A 49 -10.44 -1.88 3.73
C GLY A 49 -9.96 -1.28 5.05
N GLU A 50 -10.43 -1.88 6.14
CA GLU A 50 -10.04 -1.48 7.48
C GLU A 50 -8.58 -1.81 7.80
N TRP A 51 -8.07 -1.15 8.85
CA TRP A 51 -6.74 -1.39 9.37
C TRP A 51 -6.71 -2.68 10.18
N ILE A 52 -5.81 -3.59 9.83
CA ILE A 52 -5.62 -4.87 10.50
C ILE A 52 -4.31 -4.78 11.28
N ARG A 53 -4.34 -5.08 12.59
CA ARG A 53 -3.10 -5.12 13.37
C ARG A 53 -2.21 -6.27 12.90
N ALA A 54 -0.96 -5.97 12.57
CA ALA A 54 -0.01 -6.97 12.11
C ALA A 54 0.51 -7.82 13.27
N THR A 55 0.93 -9.05 12.98
CA THR A 55 1.66 -9.91 13.91
C THR A 55 2.97 -10.34 13.25
N PRO A 56 4.13 -9.95 13.80
CA PRO A 56 5.44 -10.37 13.28
C PRO A 56 5.54 -11.88 13.10
N GLY A 57 6.15 -12.31 12.01
CA GLY A 57 6.34 -13.72 11.66
C GLY A 57 5.05 -14.46 11.29
N ARG A 58 3.88 -13.82 11.31
CA ARG A 58 2.60 -14.45 10.93
C ARG A 58 2.54 -14.70 9.43
N ARG A 59 1.94 -15.83 9.06
CA ARG A 59 1.54 -16.17 7.70
C ARG A 59 0.02 -16.18 7.62
N TYR A 60 -0.48 -15.79 6.46
CA TYR A 60 -1.88 -15.59 6.15
C TYR A 60 -2.21 -16.22 4.79
N TRP A 61 -3.51 -16.36 4.53
CA TRP A 61 -4.09 -16.66 3.23
C TRP A 61 -4.93 -15.47 2.78
N LEU A 62 -4.56 -14.88 1.65
CA LEU A 62 -5.36 -13.88 0.97
C LEU A 62 -6.27 -14.58 -0.02
N THR A 63 -7.57 -14.27 0.07
CA THR A 63 -8.61 -14.82 -0.80
C THR A 63 -9.40 -13.68 -1.44
N ALA A 64 -9.95 -13.92 -2.63
CA ALA A 64 -10.86 -13.02 -3.30
C ALA A 64 -11.68 -13.78 -4.34
N ASP A 65 -12.98 -13.48 -4.41
CA ASP A 65 -13.83 -13.83 -5.53
C ASP A 65 -13.92 -12.62 -6.48
N HIS A 66 -13.70 -12.88 -7.76
CA HIS A 66 -13.62 -11.84 -8.78
C HIS A 66 -14.41 -12.20 -10.04
N ASN A 67 -15.13 -11.23 -10.59
CA ASN A 67 -15.71 -11.27 -11.94
C ASN A 67 -15.51 -9.91 -12.60
N GLY A 68 -14.78 -9.88 -13.71
CA GLY A 68 -14.42 -8.63 -14.37
C GLY A 68 -13.43 -8.84 -15.52
N GLN A 69 -13.23 -7.81 -16.33
CA GLN A 69 -12.60 -7.90 -17.64
C GLN A 69 -11.04 -7.93 -17.63
N GLY A 70 -10.44 -8.32 -16.49
CA GLY A 70 -8.98 -8.34 -16.29
C GLY A 70 -8.40 -7.04 -15.74
N GLY A 71 -7.09 -6.97 -15.49
CA GLY A 71 -6.46 -5.80 -14.86
C GLY A 71 -7.03 -5.47 -13.48
N ALA A 72 -7.00 -6.47 -12.61
CA ALA A 72 -7.49 -6.40 -11.24
C ALA A 72 -6.48 -6.98 -10.26
N LYS A 73 -6.36 -6.40 -9.08
CA LYS A 73 -5.43 -6.85 -8.03
C LYS A 73 -6.07 -6.65 -6.66
N VAL A 74 -5.77 -7.56 -5.74
CA VAL A 74 -5.98 -7.33 -4.31
C VAL A 74 -4.62 -7.14 -3.67
N PHE A 75 -4.30 -5.91 -3.30
CA PHE A 75 -3.07 -5.59 -2.58
C PHE A 75 -3.26 -5.89 -1.09
N VAL A 76 -2.20 -6.41 -0.47
CA VAL A 76 -2.01 -6.33 0.97
C VAL A 76 -0.80 -5.46 1.20
N LYS A 77 -1.05 -4.30 1.80
CA LYS A 77 -0.02 -3.31 2.13
C LYS A 77 0.25 -3.35 3.62
N GLY A 78 1.53 -3.33 3.98
CA GLY A 78 1.99 -3.23 5.35
C GLY A 78 2.51 -1.83 5.63
N PHE A 79 2.22 -1.36 6.84
CA PHE A 79 2.50 -0.01 7.27
C PHE A 79 3.18 -0.02 8.64
N LYS A 80 4.03 0.97 8.85
CA LYS A 80 4.71 1.20 10.13
C LYS A 80 4.64 2.67 10.52
N ARG A 81 4.76 2.95 11.81
CA ARG A 81 4.98 4.32 12.26
C ARG A 81 6.37 4.75 11.81
N THR A 82 6.48 6.01 11.42
CA THR A 82 7.77 6.61 11.11
C THR A 82 7.86 7.93 11.84
N GLU A 83 9.03 8.24 12.40
CA GLU A 83 9.28 9.53 13.04
C GLU A 83 9.06 10.67 12.03
N HIS A 84 9.49 10.48 10.77
CA HIS A 84 9.23 11.39 9.64
C HIS A 84 7.75 11.53 9.24
N ALA A 85 6.84 10.68 9.73
CA ALA A 85 5.43 10.90 9.45
C ALA A 85 4.90 12.15 10.17
N MET A 86 5.64 12.63 11.18
CA MET A 86 5.31 13.78 12.02
C MET A 86 5.89 15.09 11.49
N ASP A 87 6.43 15.12 10.27
CA ASP A 87 7.03 16.33 9.69
C ASP A 87 5.99 17.43 9.34
N GLY A 88 4.69 17.10 9.38
CA GLY A 88 3.61 18.06 9.18
C GLY A 88 2.22 17.47 9.39
N LEU A 89 1.19 18.31 9.26
CA LEU A 89 -0.20 17.88 9.27
C LEU A 89 -0.62 17.35 7.89
N PRO A 90 -1.30 16.19 7.82
CA PRO A 90 -1.97 15.74 6.61
C PRO A 90 -2.98 16.78 6.10
N GLU A 91 -3.14 16.88 4.77
CA GLU A 91 -4.10 17.82 4.15
C GLU A 91 -5.54 17.64 4.66
N SER A 92 -5.95 16.40 4.96
CA SER A 92 -7.25 16.11 5.57
C SER A 92 -7.39 16.61 7.01
N SER A 93 -6.29 16.64 7.76
CA SER A 93 -6.26 17.21 9.11
C SER A 93 -6.35 18.73 9.05
N LEU A 94 -5.61 19.36 8.14
CA LEU A 94 -5.70 20.80 7.87
C LEU A 94 -7.12 21.22 7.46
N ALA A 95 -7.73 20.47 6.54
CA ALA A 95 -9.11 20.70 6.12
C ALA A 95 -10.11 20.60 7.28
N ALA A 96 -9.97 19.58 8.14
CA ALA A 96 -10.82 19.42 9.32
C ALA A 96 -10.65 20.55 10.36
N MET A 97 -9.47 21.18 10.39
CA MET A 97 -9.16 22.33 11.23
C MET A 97 -9.53 23.67 10.57
N GLY A 98 -10.00 23.67 9.32
CA GLY A 98 -10.27 24.91 8.56
C GLY A 98 -9.00 25.73 8.28
N MET A 99 -7.84 25.08 8.19
CA MET A 99 -6.53 25.71 8.03
C MET A 99 -5.92 25.42 6.67
N THR A 100 -5.26 26.39 6.04
CA THR A 100 -4.48 26.17 4.81
C THR A 100 -3.04 25.71 5.13
N PRO A 101 -2.33 25.05 4.18
CA PRO A 101 -0.92 24.73 4.36
C PRO A 101 -0.05 25.94 4.69
N GLU A 102 -0.32 27.11 4.11
CA GLU A 102 0.41 28.36 4.35
C GLU A 102 0.14 28.90 5.76
N GLN A 103 -1.13 28.87 6.19
CA GLN A 103 -1.49 29.24 7.56
C GLN A 103 -0.75 28.35 8.57
N PHE A 104 -0.71 27.03 8.32
CA PHE A 104 0.04 26.10 9.16
C PHE A 104 1.53 26.40 9.14
N ALA A 105 2.13 26.61 7.96
CA ALA A 105 3.55 26.89 7.81
C ALA A 105 4.00 28.17 8.53
N ASN A 106 3.14 29.17 8.61
CA ASN A 106 3.39 30.45 9.30
C ASN A 106 3.25 30.37 10.83
N LEU A 107 2.79 29.23 11.39
CA LEU A 107 2.74 29.05 12.84
C LEU A 107 4.15 28.88 13.44
N PRO A 108 4.37 29.33 14.69
CA PRO A 108 5.59 29.03 15.42
C PRO A 108 5.89 27.52 15.42
N PRO A 109 7.17 27.08 15.32
CA PRO A 109 7.54 25.67 15.29
C PRO A 109 6.91 24.82 16.41
N GLU A 110 6.90 25.35 17.63
CA GLU A 110 6.30 24.67 18.79
C GLU A 110 4.80 24.43 18.61
N LYS A 111 4.08 25.40 18.03
CA LYS A 111 2.63 25.25 17.80
C LYS A 111 2.35 24.23 16.70
N ARG A 112 3.18 24.18 15.65
CA ARG A 112 3.08 23.16 14.61
C ARG A 112 3.26 21.77 15.20
N LYS A 113 4.28 21.58 16.02
CA LYS A 113 4.57 20.32 16.71
C LYS A 113 3.40 19.88 17.61
N GLU A 114 2.87 20.78 18.42
CA GLU A 114 1.71 20.51 19.29
C GLU A 114 0.49 20.02 18.49
N LEU A 115 0.17 20.69 17.37
CA LEU A 115 -0.96 20.30 16.52
C LEU A 115 -0.76 18.94 15.86
N VAL A 116 0.46 18.65 15.40
CA VAL A 116 0.81 17.36 14.80
C VAL A 116 0.71 16.23 15.83
N GLU A 117 1.24 16.43 17.04
CA GLU A 117 1.14 15.45 18.12
C GLU A 117 -0.31 15.18 18.54
N ALA A 118 -1.13 16.23 18.64
CA ALA A 118 -2.54 16.11 18.96
C ALA A 118 -3.32 15.34 17.88
N ASP A 119 -3.09 15.63 16.60
CA ASP A 119 -3.75 14.91 15.51
C ASP A 119 -3.24 13.47 15.38
N ALA A 120 -1.95 13.22 15.57
CA ALA A 120 -1.40 11.86 15.55
C ALA A 120 -1.95 10.98 16.68
N LYS A 121 -2.20 11.56 17.86
CA LYS A 121 -2.87 10.86 18.96
C LYS A 121 -4.32 10.50 18.61
N LYS A 122 -5.04 11.42 17.95
CA LYS A 122 -6.45 11.25 17.57
C LYS A 122 -6.63 10.34 16.36
N ASN A 123 -5.75 10.45 15.37
CA ASN A 123 -5.84 9.85 14.05
C ASN A 123 -4.52 9.11 13.69
N PRO A 124 -4.08 8.12 14.49
CA PRO A 124 -2.74 7.54 14.37
C PRO A 124 -2.46 6.93 12.99
N MET A 125 -3.49 6.43 12.30
CA MET A 125 -3.35 5.81 10.98
C MET A 125 -3.04 6.81 9.85
N ARG A 126 -3.14 8.13 10.07
CA ARG A 126 -2.65 9.14 9.09
C ARG A 126 -1.13 9.25 9.09
N TYR A 127 -0.48 8.74 10.14
CA TYR A 127 0.94 8.89 10.44
C TYR A 127 1.73 7.58 10.29
N VAL A 128 1.17 6.60 9.58
CA VAL A 128 1.90 5.42 9.17
C VAL A 128 2.36 5.56 7.71
N ARG A 129 3.42 4.84 7.34
CA ARG A 129 3.94 4.79 5.98
C ARG A 129 4.00 3.37 5.49
N GLU A 130 3.67 3.20 4.21
CA GLU A 130 3.74 1.89 3.56
C GLU A 130 5.21 1.44 3.53
N CYS A 131 5.50 0.31 4.17
CA CYS A 131 6.83 -0.32 4.20
C CYS A 131 6.83 -1.69 3.52
N TYR A 132 5.66 -2.23 3.22
CA TYR A 132 5.52 -3.54 2.61
C TYR A 132 4.38 -3.53 1.61
N ARG A 133 4.56 -4.21 0.47
CA ARG A 133 3.51 -4.38 -0.53
C ARG A 133 3.61 -5.75 -1.16
N TRP A 134 2.48 -6.44 -1.21
CA TRP A 134 2.28 -7.62 -2.03
C TRP A 134 0.87 -7.62 -2.64
N TYR A 135 0.61 -8.46 -3.63
CA TYR A 135 -0.72 -8.55 -4.22
C TYR A 135 -1.06 -9.95 -4.74
N LEU A 136 -2.35 -10.28 -4.65
CA LEU A 136 -2.99 -11.32 -5.43
C LEU A 136 -3.35 -10.75 -6.80
N ASN A 137 -2.88 -11.42 -7.85
CA ASN A 137 -3.17 -11.01 -9.22
C ASN A 137 -4.50 -11.63 -9.68
N CYS A 138 -5.49 -10.79 -9.95
CA CYS A 138 -6.82 -11.22 -10.38
C CYS A 138 -6.89 -11.06 -11.90
N LYS A 139 -6.63 -12.15 -12.61
CA LYS A 139 -6.69 -12.19 -14.08
C LYS A 139 -8.15 -12.10 -14.57
N ASP A 140 -8.31 -11.90 -15.88
CA ASP A 140 -9.62 -11.81 -16.54
C ASP A 140 -10.54 -13.00 -16.18
N ALA A 141 -11.75 -12.63 -15.80
CA ALA A 141 -12.84 -13.49 -15.33
C ALA A 141 -14.18 -12.99 -15.90
N LYS A 142 -14.19 -12.31 -17.06
CA LYS A 142 -15.39 -11.68 -17.61
C LYS A 142 -16.52 -12.70 -17.78
N GLY A 143 -17.59 -12.52 -17.02
CA GLY A 143 -18.80 -13.34 -17.11
C GLY A 143 -18.80 -14.56 -16.21
N GLU A 144 -17.73 -14.81 -15.45
CA GLU A 144 -17.63 -15.96 -14.54
C GLU A 144 -16.97 -15.56 -13.21
N TRP A 145 -17.51 -16.04 -12.09
CA TRP A 145 -16.85 -15.85 -10.80
C TRP A 145 -15.63 -16.77 -10.67
N LYS A 146 -14.48 -16.19 -10.37
CA LYS A 146 -13.26 -16.94 -10.05
C LYS A 146 -12.89 -16.76 -8.59
N HIS A 147 -12.69 -17.88 -7.90
CA HIS A 147 -12.10 -17.91 -6.57
C HIS A 147 -10.57 -17.93 -6.69
N LEU A 148 -9.91 -16.96 -6.07
CA LEU A 148 -8.46 -16.85 -6.02
C LEU A 148 -7.97 -16.90 -4.59
N ALA A 149 -6.91 -17.66 -4.34
CA ALA A 149 -6.28 -17.76 -3.03
C ALA A 149 -4.76 -17.87 -3.17
N ALA A 150 -4.02 -17.19 -2.28
CA ALA A 150 -2.58 -17.30 -2.21
C ALA A 150 -2.04 -17.01 -0.79
N PRO A 151 -0.90 -17.62 -0.41
CA PRO A 151 -0.26 -17.33 0.86
C PRO A 151 0.34 -15.92 0.87
N PHE A 152 0.22 -15.24 2.02
CA PHE A 152 0.80 -13.94 2.31
C PHE A 152 1.49 -13.96 3.69
N PRO A 153 2.73 -13.47 3.84
CA PRO A 153 3.69 -13.20 2.77
C PRO A 153 3.92 -14.42 1.87
N PRO A 154 4.41 -14.22 0.63
CA PRO A 154 4.73 -15.33 -0.27
C PRO A 154 5.87 -16.21 0.26
N ARG A 155 6.74 -15.66 1.10
CA ARG A 155 7.94 -16.29 1.65
C ARG A 155 8.16 -15.84 3.10
N GLY A 156 8.67 -16.74 3.95
CA GLY A 156 8.87 -16.48 5.38
C GLY A 156 7.61 -16.05 6.13
N GLY A 157 7.82 -15.41 7.27
CA GLY A 157 6.78 -14.72 8.03
C GLY A 157 6.74 -13.21 7.75
N LEU A 158 5.67 -12.55 8.19
CA LEU A 158 5.52 -11.10 8.06
C LEU A 158 6.71 -10.36 8.73
N PRO A 159 7.34 -9.37 8.06
CA PRO A 159 8.45 -8.62 8.64
C PRO A 159 8.09 -7.96 9.97
N ALA A 160 9.07 -7.88 10.87
CA ALA A 160 8.85 -7.42 12.24
C ALA A 160 8.55 -5.92 12.33
N ASP A 161 8.96 -5.12 11.36
CA ASP A 161 8.71 -3.69 11.31
C ASP A 161 7.34 -3.33 10.74
N VAL A 162 6.56 -4.29 10.24
CA VAL A 162 5.18 -4.07 9.80
C VAL A 162 4.26 -4.10 11.02
N GLU A 163 3.64 -2.96 11.34
CA GLU A 163 2.73 -2.80 12.49
C GLU A 163 1.26 -2.97 12.12
N TRP A 164 0.90 -2.57 10.90
CA TRP A 164 -0.46 -2.60 10.39
C TRP A 164 -0.50 -3.15 8.98
N LEU A 165 -1.61 -3.79 8.63
CA LEU A 165 -1.93 -4.26 7.28
C LEU A 165 -3.21 -3.58 6.81
N GLN A 166 -3.33 -3.40 5.50
CA GLN A 166 -4.57 -3.00 4.84
C GLN A 166 -4.75 -3.77 3.54
N ILE A 167 -5.95 -4.32 3.36
CA ILE A 167 -6.37 -4.92 2.08
C ILE A 167 -6.86 -3.80 1.17
N GLN A 168 -6.34 -3.70 -0.05
CA GLN A 168 -6.79 -2.73 -1.04
C GLN A 168 -7.18 -3.43 -2.35
N VAL A 169 -8.46 -3.40 -2.68
CA VAL A 169 -8.98 -3.88 -3.96
C VAL A 169 -8.71 -2.81 -5.01
N TYR A 170 -8.19 -3.24 -6.15
CA TYR A 170 -7.81 -2.38 -7.26
C TYR A 170 -8.30 -2.95 -8.58
N SER A 171 -9.01 -2.14 -9.37
CA SER A 171 -9.40 -2.46 -10.74
C SER A 171 -9.01 -1.29 -11.62
N TYR A 172 -8.41 -1.54 -12.79
CA TYR A 172 -7.99 -0.46 -13.68
C TYR A 172 -8.47 -0.71 -15.11
N TRP A 173 -7.86 -1.64 -15.84
CA TRP A 173 -8.04 -1.77 -17.28
C TRP A 173 -8.43 -3.19 -17.69
N PRO A 174 -9.40 -3.38 -18.60
CA PRO A 174 -10.11 -2.37 -19.40
C PRO A 174 -11.25 -1.63 -18.65
N PRO A 175 -11.76 -0.51 -19.19
CA PRO A 175 -12.85 0.24 -18.55
C PRO A 175 -14.13 -0.59 -18.47
N GLY A 176 -14.75 -0.62 -17.30
CA GLY A 176 -16.03 -1.29 -17.12
C GLY A 176 -16.38 -1.57 -15.67
N GLU A 177 -17.27 -2.54 -15.48
CA GLU A 177 -17.66 -3.01 -14.16
C GLU A 177 -16.82 -4.22 -13.72
N TYR A 178 -16.38 -4.17 -12.48
CA TYR A 178 -15.64 -5.20 -11.76
C TYR A 178 -16.39 -5.56 -10.49
N LEU A 179 -16.77 -6.82 -10.38
CA LEU A 179 -17.44 -7.38 -9.23
C LEU A 179 -16.42 -8.10 -8.35
N TRP A 180 -16.63 -7.95 -7.04
CA TRP A 180 -15.74 -8.46 -6.00
C TRP A 180 -16.58 -9.02 -4.88
N ASP A 181 -16.17 -10.15 -4.34
CA ASP A 181 -16.77 -10.73 -3.15
C ASP A 181 -15.71 -11.51 -2.36
N ASN A 182 -16.01 -11.87 -1.11
CA ASN A 182 -15.19 -12.74 -0.25
C ASN A 182 -13.70 -12.35 -0.22
N VAL A 183 -13.40 -11.05 -0.18
CA VAL A 183 -12.03 -10.56 -0.08
C VAL A 183 -11.59 -10.58 1.38
N HIS A 184 -10.77 -11.55 1.75
CA HIS A 184 -10.37 -11.78 3.14
C HIS A 184 -8.90 -12.17 3.29
N LEU A 185 -8.33 -11.79 4.44
CA LEU A 185 -7.00 -12.20 4.88
C LEU A 185 -7.11 -13.03 6.17
N TYR A 186 -6.91 -14.34 6.07
CA TYR A 186 -6.99 -15.26 7.21
C TYR A 186 -5.61 -15.58 7.75
N ALA A 187 -5.42 -15.62 9.07
CA ALA A 187 -4.21 -16.22 9.63
C ALA A 187 -4.13 -17.71 9.21
N ASP A 188 -2.97 -18.20 8.79
CA ASP A 188 -2.83 -19.61 8.40
C ASP A 188 -3.04 -20.50 9.65
N PRO A 189 -4.12 -21.30 9.71
CA PRO A 189 -4.44 -22.08 10.89
C PRO A 189 -3.43 -23.20 11.15
N ARG A 190 -2.62 -23.56 10.15
CA ARG A 190 -1.59 -24.60 10.26
C ARG A 190 -0.29 -24.06 10.86
N GLN A 191 -0.15 -22.73 10.98
CA GLN A 191 1.03 -22.11 11.56
C GLN A 191 1.02 -22.26 13.09
N LYS A 192 1.90 -23.13 13.61
CA LYS A 192 2.06 -23.36 15.05
C LYS A 192 2.94 -22.33 15.76
N ALA A 193 3.89 -21.72 15.05
CA ALA A 193 4.83 -20.74 15.59
C ALA A 193 5.14 -19.64 14.55
N PRO A 194 5.55 -18.42 14.96
CA PRO A 194 6.02 -17.39 14.04
C PRO A 194 7.13 -17.92 13.12
N LEU A 195 7.01 -17.63 11.82
CA LEU A 195 8.05 -17.97 10.85
C LEU A 195 9.11 -16.87 10.85
N ALA A 196 10.36 -17.26 10.60
CA ALA A 196 11.43 -16.30 10.38
C ALA A 196 11.14 -15.44 9.13
N GLU A 197 11.55 -14.17 9.19
CA GLU A 197 11.57 -13.30 8.02
C GLU A 197 12.63 -13.78 7.03
N GLU A 198 12.30 -13.83 5.74
CA GLU A 198 13.29 -14.05 4.69
C GLU A 198 13.96 -12.72 4.32
N LYS A 199 15.28 -12.64 4.51
CA LYS A 199 16.08 -11.46 4.14
C LYS A 199 16.01 -11.18 2.64
N ALA A 200 16.23 -9.92 2.28
CA ALA A 200 16.39 -9.51 0.89
C ALA A 200 17.53 -10.32 0.22
N ARG A 201 17.30 -10.72 -1.03
CA ARG A 201 18.29 -11.45 -1.84
C ARG A 201 19.36 -10.53 -2.44
N THR A 202 19.12 -9.22 -2.41
CA THR A 202 20.06 -8.23 -2.91
C THR A 202 21.35 -8.30 -2.09
N PRO A 203 22.50 -8.57 -2.72
CA PRO A 203 23.78 -8.57 -2.02
C PRO A 203 23.99 -7.27 -1.25
N HIS A 204 24.50 -7.38 -0.02
CA HIS A 204 24.79 -6.25 0.88
C HIS A 204 23.57 -5.37 1.26
N PHE A 205 22.34 -5.82 1.03
CA PHE A 205 21.15 -5.10 1.47
C PHE A 205 21.12 -4.92 3.00
N GLY A 206 20.93 -3.68 3.45
CA GLY A 206 20.95 -3.32 4.87
C GLY A 206 22.36 -3.09 5.43
N LYS A 207 23.42 -3.20 4.62
CA LYS A 207 24.76 -2.70 4.97
C LYS A 207 24.88 -1.24 4.50
N THR A 208 25.54 -0.39 5.27
CA THR A 208 25.83 1.00 4.87
C THR A 208 26.78 1.01 3.67
N SER A 209 26.75 2.09 2.87
CA SER A 209 27.68 2.33 1.76
C SER A 209 29.12 2.08 2.18
N ASP A 210 29.51 2.54 3.37
CA ASP A 210 30.87 2.42 3.91
C ASP A 210 31.31 0.97 4.14
N VAL A 211 30.38 0.07 4.47
CA VAL A 211 30.67 -1.36 4.64
C VAL A 211 30.76 -2.05 3.27
N VAL A 212 29.90 -1.67 2.33
CA VAL A 212 29.94 -2.20 0.95
C VAL A 212 31.23 -1.78 0.26
N GLU A 213 31.61 -0.52 0.34
CA GLU A 213 32.84 0.04 -0.25
C GLU A 213 34.09 -0.64 0.30
N ARG A 214 34.17 -0.88 1.63
CA ARG A 214 35.29 -1.60 2.26
C ARG A 214 35.38 -3.06 1.84
N GLU A 215 34.25 -3.75 1.67
CA GLU A 215 34.22 -5.14 1.20
C GLU A 215 34.63 -5.24 -0.28
N THR A 216 34.21 -4.28 -1.12
CA THR A 216 34.62 -4.22 -2.53
C THR A 216 36.07 -3.77 -2.74
N ALA A 217 36.66 -3.07 -1.76
CA ALA A 217 38.04 -2.60 -1.80
C ALA A 217 39.08 -3.67 -1.39
N GLN A 218 38.65 -4.86 -0.93
CA GLN A 218 39.59 -5.94 -0.67
C GLN A 218 40.20 -6.45 -1.99
N PRO A 219 41.53 -6.52 -2.12
CA PRO A 219 42.17 -6.94 -3.36
C PRO A 219 41.78 -8.38 -3.67
N ARG A 220 41.33 -8.63 -4.91
CA ARG A 220 41.17 -9.99 -5.44
C ARG A 220 42.51 -10.70 -5.24
N THR A 221 42.52 -11.70 -4.38
CA THR A 221 43.66 -12.63 -4.31
C THR A 221 43.87 -13.20 -5.70
N GLN A 222 45.05 -12.92 -6.27
CA GLN A 222 45.43 -13.46 -7.56
C GLN A 222 45.40 -15.00 -7.46
N PRO A 223 44.86 -15.71 -8.47
CA PRO A 223 44.97 -17.16 -8.49
C PRO A 223 46.46 -17.55 -8.53
N ALA A 224 46.84 -18.51 -7.70
CA ALA A 224 48.20 -19.02 -7.61
C ALA A 224 48.70 -19.42 -9.00
N SER A 225 49.85 -18.89 -9.41
CA SER A 225 50.54 -19.31 -10.62
C SER A 225 50.90 -20.80 -10.51
N ASN A 226 50.45 -21.61 -11.47
CA ASN A 226 50.87 -22.99 -11.59
C ASN A 226 52.41 -23.06 -11.81
N PRO A 227 53.11 -24.02 -11.19
CA PRO A 227 54.52 -24.25 -11.47
C PRO A 227 54.70 -24.72 -12.92
N ALA A 228 55.70 -24.14 -13.57
CA ALA A 228 56.07 -24.47 -14.95
C ALA A 228 56.81 -25.83 -14.98
N ASP A 229 56.42 -26.67 -15.94
CA ASP A 229 57.24 -27.75 -16.51
C ASP A 229 57.88 -27.27 -17.82
#